data_AF-U6KQE7-F1
#
_entry.id   AF-U6KQE7-F1
#
_cell.length_a   1.000
_cell.length_b   1.000
_cell.length_c   1.000
_cell.angle_alpha   90.00
_cell.angle_beta   90.00
_cell.angle_gamma   90.00
#
_symmetry.space_group_name_H-M   'P 1'
#
loop_
_entity.id
_entity.type
_entity.pdbx_description
1 polymer ?
#
loop_
_entity_poly.entity_id
_entity_poly.type
_entity_poly.pdbx_seq_one_letter_code
_entity_poly.pdbx_strand_id
1 'polypeptide(L)'
;MHCSSKLGCVGLGLRERRLLRLGVLRLAASSGQRQLRRLLHFELLLQQQQQKQQRQQQKQQQQQEQQQQAQQQLGQQQQQQEQQQQQQQQRQQQQQTGGFTVILDAANIAYNRQNKATGKFSYSQVERLRQALVARGERPLIIIPGVYFWGVRPHSRAAAPAPAAAPAAAPAARRLSWRQQQQDGSDSSSSSSSSSSSVLCELGLCPKCVDEVQVPNQSKRCSSDSTHRSSSSSSSSSRTQKLTCQDRALLQLWQQQRCLFVCGSGAHDDHYHLLATLSGPI
;
A
#
# COMPACT_ATOMS: atom_id res chain seq x y z
N MET A 1 -33.17 28.67 -23.74
CA MET A 1 -32.00 28.59 -24.62
C MET A 1 -30.86 27.93 -23.85
N HIS A 2 -30.49 26.69 -24.17
CA HIS A 2 -29.29 26.05 -23.59
C HIS A 2 -28.13 26.27 -24.56
N CYS A 3 -27.09 26.98 -24.14
CA CYS A 3 -25.88 27.13 -24.95
C CYS A 3 -25.13 25.78 -24.98
N SER A 4 -25.09 25.14 -26.15
CA SER A 4 -24.41 23.85 -26.39
C SER A 4 -22.89 23.93 -26.39
N SER A 5 -22.29 24.77 -25.54
CA SER A 5 -20.84 24.93 -25.47
C SER A 5 -20.23 23.71 -24.77
N LYS A 6 -19.43 22.92 -25.49
CA LYS A 6 -18.65 21.83 -24.90
C LYS A 6 -17.53 22.42 -24.04
N LEU A 7 -17.47 22.02 -22.77
CA LEU A 7 -16.34 22.36 -21.90
C LEU A 7 -15.07 21.67 -22.43
N GLY A 8 -13.97 22.41 -22.48
CA GLY A 8 -12.68 21.88 -22.91
C GLY A 8 -12.03 20.98 -21.85
N CYS A 9 -11.19 20.04 -22.28
CA CYS A 9 -10.32 19.28 -21.39
C CYS A 9 -9.11 20.15 -21.01
N VAL A 10 -8.87 20.32 -19.70
CA VAL A 10 -7.71 21.08 -19.20
C VAL A 10 -6.68 20.10 -18.66
N GLY A 11 -5.62 19.88 -19.44
CA GLY A 11 -4.45 19.12 -19.01
C GLY A 11 -3.39 20.01 -18.37
N LEU A 12 -2.65 19.47 -17.39
CA LEU A 12 -1.43 20.11 -16.88
C LEU A 12 -0.25 19.75 -17.78
N GLY A 13 0.39 20.76 -18.37
CA GLY A 13 1.61 20.60 -19.15
C GLY A 13 2.82 20.16 -18.30
N LEU A 14 3.90 19.80 -18.99
CA LEU A 14 5.14 19.31 -18.35
C LEU A 14 5.76 20.33 -17.40
N ARG A 15 5.70 21.62 -17.75
CA ARG A 15 6.27 22.71 -16.95
C ARG A 15 5.48 22.91 -15.67
N GLU A 16 4.15 22.95 -15.77
CA GLU A 16 3.24 23.12 -14.64
C GLU A 16 3.38 21.96 -13.65
N ARG A 17 3.42 20.72 -14.15
CA ARG A 17 3.66 19.53 -13.32
C ARG A 17 5.00 19.60 -12.59
N ARG A 18 6.08 20.03 -13.27
CA ARG A 18 7.40 20.20 -12.66
C ARG A 18 7.40 21.26 -11.57
N LEU A 19 6.71 22.39 -11.79
CA LEU A 19 6.59 23.45 -10.79
C LEU A 19 5.78 22.99 -9.57
N LEU A 20 4.65 22.31 -9.78
CA LEU A 20 3.85 21.72 -8.70
C LEU A 20 4.66 20.71 -7.89
N ARG A 21 5.42 19.85 -8.57
CA ARG A 21 6.31 18.87 -7.93
C ARG A 21 7.35 19.55 -7.03
N LEU A 22 8.01 20.60 -7.52
CA LEU A 22 8.95 21.39 -6.72
C LEU A 22 8.25 22.07 -5.54
N GLY A 23 7.03 22.56 -5.72
CA GLY A 23 6.20 23.12 -4.66
C GLY A 23 5.92 22.11 -3.54
N VAL A 24 5.50 20.88 -3.88
CA VAL A 24 5.27 19.80 -2.91
C VAL A 24 6.55 19.46 -2.13
N LEU A 25 7.70 19.36 -2.82
CA LEU A 25 8.98 19.12 -2.17
C LEU A 25 9.38 20.26 -1.22
N ARG A 26 9.14 21.52 -1.60
CA ARG A 26 9.39 22.69 -0.75
C ARG A 26 8.50 22.69 0.49
N LEU A 27 7.21 22.42 0.35
CA LEU A 27 6.28 22.31 1.49
C LEU A 27 6.70 21.19 2.44
N ALA A 28 7.09 20.03 1.91
CA ALA A 28 7.60 18.94 2.71
C ALA A 28 8.90 19.29 3.46
N ALA A 29 9.79 20.08 2.84
CA ALA A 29 10.98 20.59 3.50
C ALA A 29 10.63 21.48 4.70
N SER A 30 9.59 22.32 4.56
CA SER A 30 9.06 23.14 5.66
C SER A 30 8.46 22.32 6.79
N SER A 31 7.89 21.13 6.51
CA SER A 31 7.44 20.19 7.56
C SER A 31 8.59 19.46 8.27
N GLY A 32 9.81 19.50 7.72
CA GLY A 32 11.03 18.98 8.35
C GLY A 32 11.89 18.13 7.42
N GLN A 33 13.21 18.17 7.65
CA GLN A 33 14.22 17.46 6.83
C GLN A 33 13.99 15.95 6.72
N ARG A 34 13.46 15.32 7.78
CA ARG A 34 13.12 13.89 7.75
C ARG A 34 12.01 13.57 6.74
N GLN A 35 11.00 14.45 6.62
CA GLN A 35 9.90 14.29 5.67
C GLN A 35 10.41 14.42 4.23
N LEU A 36 11.21 15.47 3.95
CA LEU A 36 11.81 15.67 2.64
C LEU A 36 12.66 14.47 2.20
N ARG A 37 13.57 13.97 3.06
CA ARG A 37 14.40 12.81 2.75
C ARG A 37 13.56 11.57 2.40
N ARG A 38 12.47 11.34 3.13
CA ARG A 38 11.57 10.20 2.85
C ARG A 38 10.81 10.38 1.54
N LEU A 39 10.40 11.60 1.18
CA LEU A 39 9.73 11.86 -0.09
C LEU A 39 10.68 11.76 -1.29
N LEU A 40 11.91 12.27 -1.16
CA LEU A 40 12.93 12.08 -2.19
C LEU A 40 13.27 10.60 -2.38
N HIS A 41 13.36 9.84 -1.29
CA HIS A 41 13.54 8.39 -1.37
C HIS A 41 12.35 7.69 -2.03
N PHE A 42 11.12 8.07 -1.69
CA PHE A 42 9.91 7.55 -2.33
C PHE A 42 9.91 7.82 -3.84
N GLU A 43 10.26 9.04 -4.23
CA GLU A 43 10.35 9.42 -5.63
C GLU A 43 11.42 8.62 -6.39
N LEU A 44 12.58 8.41 -5.77
CA LEU A 44 13.61 7.54 -6.33
C LEU A 44 13.09 6.11 -6.54
N LEU A 45 12.30 5.58 -5.61
CA LEU A 45 11.66 4.27 -5.77
C LEU A 45 10.67 4.24 -6.93
N LEU A 46 9.82 5.27 -7.07
CA LEU A 46 8.90 5.40 -8.20
C LEU A 46 9.65 5.46 -9.53
N GLN A 47 10.71 6.26 -9.62
CA GLN A 47 11.53 6.38 -10.83
C GLN A 47 12.24 5.06 -11.16
N GLN A 48 12.81 4.37 -10.16
CA GLN A 48 13.44 3.07 -10.37
C GLN A 48 12.43 2.03 -10.86
N GLN A 49 11.20 2.05 -10.34
CA GLN A 49 10.15 1.14 -10.78
C GLN A 49 9.75 1.41 -12.25
N GLN A 50 9.58 2.67 -12.63
CA GLN A 50 9.29 3.06 -14.02
C GLN A 50 10.43 2.63 -14.97
N GLN A 51 11.69 2.82 -14.58
CA GLN A 51 12.84 2.45 -15.41
C GLN A 51 12.97 0.92 -15.59
N LYS A 52 12.76 0.15 -14.52
CA LYS A 52 12.75 -1.32 -14.59
C LYS A 52 11.70 -1.83 -15.58
N GLN A 53 10.54 -1.17 -15.63
CA GLN A 53 9.46 -1.52 -16.56
C GLN A 53 9.81 -1.19 -18.01
N GLN A 54 10.36 0.01 -18.29
CA GLN A 54 10.80 0.36 -19.64
C GLN A 54 11.84 -0.64 -20.18
N ARG A 55 12.79 -1.07 -19.34
CA ARG A 55 13.77 -2.10 -19.73
C ARG A 55 13.15 -3.47 -20.00
N GLN A 56 12.10 -3.86 -19.27
CA GLN A 56 11.39 -5.12 -19.52
C GLN A 56 10.63 -5.08 -20.85
N GLN A 57 9.97 -3.96 -21.17
CA GLN A 57 9.28 -3.79 -22.45
C GLN A 57 10.25 -3.84 -23.64
N GLN A 58 11.41 -3.17 -23.53
CA GLN A 58 12.44 -3.22 -24.58
C GLN A 58 12.98 -4.65 -24.79
N LYS A 59 13.24 -5.39 -23.70
CA LYS A 59 13.67 -6.79 -23.80
C LYS A 59 12.64 -7.69 -24.47
N GLN A 60 11.35 -7.47 -24.19
CA GLN A 60 10.28 -8.23 -24.85
C GLN A 60 10.18 -7.90 -26.34
N GLN A 61 10.28 -6.63 -26.73
CA GLN A 61 10.31 -6.24 -28.14
C GLN A 61 11.48 -6.90 -28.89
N GLN A 62 12.69 -6.89 -28.31
CA GLN A 62 13.85 -7.56 -28.91
C GLN A 62 13.66 -9.08 -29.03
N GLN A 63 13.08 -9.74 -28.02
CA GLN A 63 12.78 -11.17 -28.12
C GLN A 63 11.77 -11.48 -29.21
N GLN A 64 10.77 -10.61 -29.38
CA GLN A 64 9.74 -10.78 -30.40
C GLN A 64 10.28 -10.56 -31.82
N GLU A 65 11.16 -9.58 -32.01
CA GLU A 65 11.86 -9.36 -33.27
C GLU A 65 12.77 -10.55 -33.63
N GLN A 66 13.50 -11.11 -32.65
CA GLN A 66 14.30 -12.32 -32.88
C GLN A 66 13.44 -13.52 -33.25
N GLN A 67 12.28 -13.72 -32.60
CA GLN A 67 11.37 -14.81 -32.96
C GLN A 67 10.76 -14.60 -34.35
N GLN A 68 10.41 -13.37 -34.74
CA GLN A 68 9.89 -13.11 -36.09
C GLN A 68 10.95 -13.34 -37.16
N GLN A 69 12.21 -12.94 -36.93
CA GLN A 69 13.31 -13.25 -37.85
C GLN A 69 13.53 -14.76 -37.97
N ALA A 70 13.46 -15.49 -36.85
CA ALA A 70 13.58 -16.95 -36.86
C ALA A 70 12.40 -17.63 -37.60
N GLN A 71 11.17 -17.15 -37.43
CA GLN A 71 9.98 -17.69 -38.13
C GLN A 71 9.93 -17.33 -39.62
N GLN A 72 10.41 -16.15 -40.04
CA GLN A 72 10.52 -15.81 -41.46
C GLN A 72 11.43 -16.78 -42.21
N GLN A 73 12.38 -17.42 -41.52
CA GLN A 73 13.22 -18.47 -42.10
C GLN A 73 12.53 -19.85 -42.15
N LEU A 74 11.38 -20.07 -41.48
CA LEU A 74 10.86 -21.42 -41.21
C LEU A 74 9.47 -21.79 -41.78
N GLY A 75 8.65 -20.90 -42.36
CA GLY A 75 7.58 -21.36 -43.25
C GLY A 75 6.26 -20.58 -43.30
N GLN A 76 5.68 -20.54 -44.50
CA GLN A 76 4.49 -19.76 -44.87
C GLN A 76 3.12 -20.42 -44.54
N GLN A 77 3.04 -21.58 -43.89
CA GLN A 77 1.74 -22.29 -43.73
C GLN A 77 1.28 -22.55 -42.27
N GLN A 78 2.14 -22.41 -41.26
CA GLN A 78 1.76 -22.59 -39.85
C GLN A 78 1.33 -21.28 -39.15
N GLN A 79 1.40 -20.16 -39.88
CA GLN A 79 1.45 -18.80 -39.33
C GLN A 79 0.13 -18.25 -38.76
N GLN A 80 -1.03 -18.81 -39.14
CA GLN A 80 -2.33 -18.23 -38.74
C GLN A 80 -2.81 -18.68 -37.36
N GLN A 81 -2.39 -19.87 -36.88
CA GLN A 81 -2.80 -20.39 -35.57
C GLN A 81 -1.91 -19.88 -34.43
N GLU A 82 -0.60 -19.77 -34.67
CA GLU A 82 0.34 -19.24 -33.65
C GLU A 82 0.13 -17.74 -33.38
N GLN A 83 -0.30 -16.96 -34.38
CA GLN A 83 -0.51 -15.53 -34.22
C GLN A 83 -1.64 -15.21 -33.21
N GLN A 84 -2.69 -16.04 -33.15
CA GLN A 84 -3.76 -15.89 -32.16
C GLN A 84 -3.31 -16.26 -30.73
N GLN A 85 -2.52 -17.33 -30.57
CA GLN A 85 -1.99 -17.73 -29.25
C GLN A 85 -0.98 -16.70 -28.72
N GLN A 86 -0.09 -16.19 -29.58
CA GLN A 86 0.83 -15.12 -29.19
C GLN A 86 0.08 -13.86 -28.74
N GLN A 87 -0.98 -13.46 -29.46
CA GLN A 87 -1.72 -12.26 -29.10
C GLN A 87 -2.44 -12.39 -27.74
N GLN A 88 -2.91 -13.59 -27.37
CA GLN A 88 -3.48 -13.83 -26.04
C GLN A 88 -2.43 -13.80 -24.92
N GLN A 89 -1.28 -14.45 -25.11
CA GLN A 89 -0.18 -14.37 -24.12
C GLN A 89 0.33 -12.95 -23.94
N GLN A 90 0.39 -12.16 -25.02
CA GLN A 90 0.84 -10.78 -24.98
C GLN A 90 -0.11 -9.89 -24.15
N ARG A 91 -1.44 -10.09 -24.27
CA ARG A 91 -2.41 -9.37 -23.43
C ARG A 91 -2.30 -9.72 -21.95
N GLN A 92 -2.05 -10.99 -21.60
CA GLN A 92 -1.86 -11.39 -20.21
C GLN A 92 -0.56 -10.83 -19.61
N GLN A 93 0.52 -10.73 -20.38
CA GLN A 93 1.79 -10.19 -19.89
C GLN A 93 1.82 -8.66 -19.80
N GLN A 94 1.17 -7.92 -20.71
CA GLN A 94 1.11 -6.45 -20.64
C GLN A 94 0.35 -5.94 -19.40
N GLN A 95 -0.57 -6.74 -18.83
CA GLN A 95 -1.26 -6.37 -17.60
C GLN A 95 -0.32 -6.34 -16.38
N GLN A 96 0.82 -7.02 -16.41
CA GLN A 96 1.76 -7.09 -15.27
C GLN A 96 2.96 -6.14 -15.37
N THR A 97 3.24 -5.52 -16.52
CA THR A 97 4.57 -4.93 -16.83
C THR A 97 4.64 -3.41 -16.95
N GLY A 98 3.67 -2.63 -16.46
CA GLY A 98 3.77 -1.17 -16.51
C GLY A 98 3.47 -0.43 -15.21
N GLY A 99 3.73 0.87 -15.22
CA GLY A 99 3.70 1.75 -14.05
C GLY A 99 2.30 1.92 -13.48
N PHE A 100 2.21 2.46 -12.27
CA PHE A 100 0.90 2.76 -11.70
C PHE A 100 0.17 3.78 -12.56
N THR A 101 -1.10 3.51 -12.86
CA THR A 101 -1.97 4.40 -13.65
C THR A 101 -2.88 5.21 -12.75
N VAL A 102 -3.15 4.72 -11.53
CA VAL A 102 -3.99 5.37 -10.54
C VAL A 102 -3.29 5.33 -9.18
N ILE A 103 -3.37 6.42 -8.42
CA ILE A 103 -2.90 6.47 -7.03
C ILE A 103 -4.12 6.47 -6.11
N LEU A 104 -4.10 5.61 -5.10
CA LEU A 104 -5.17 5.47 -4.12
C LEU A 104 -4.72 6.02 -2.76
N ASP A 105 -5.41 7.05 -2.29
CA ASP A 105 -5.32 7.54 -0.93
C ASP A 105 -6.12 6.62 0.01
N ALA A 106 -5.43 5.66 0.62
CA ALA A 106 -6.07 4.62 1.42
C ALA A 106 -6.85 5.20 2.60
N ALA A 107 -6.36 6.28 3.23
CA ALA A 107 -7.02 6.87 4.39
C ALA A 107 -8.33 7.54 3.98
N ASN A 108 -8.31 8.38 2.95
CA ASN A 108 -9.54 9.02 2.48
C ASN A 108 -10.55 8.01 1.95
N ILE A 109 -10.09 6.95 1.27
CA ILE A 109 -10.98 5.87 0.79
C ILE A 109 -11.57 5.08 1.97
N ALA A 110 -10.75 4.67 2.93
CA ALA A 110 -11.16 3.84 4.06
C ALA A 110 -12.17 4.54 4.97
N TYR A 111 -12.09 5.87 5.10
CA TYR A 111 -13.02 6.68 5.90
C TYR A 111 -14.16 7.32 5.11
N ASN A 112 -14.23 7.13 3.79
CA ASN A 112 -15.29 7.74 3.00
C ASN A 112 -16.67 7.27 3.52
N ARG A 113 -17.54 8.25 3.81
CA ARG A 113 -18.86 8.10 4.48
C ARG A 113 -18.81 7.59 5.93
N GLN A 114 -17.65 7.64 6.58
CA GLN A 114 -17.44 7.21 7.97
C GLN A 114 -17.02 8.35 8.91
N ASN A 115 -17.34 9.61 8.57
CA ASN A 115 -17.09 10.79 9.42
C ASN A 115 -18.04 10.84 10.63
N LYS A 116 -18.03 9.80 11.46
CA LYS A 116 -18.81 9.66 12.69
C LYS A 116 -17.86 9.26 13.82
N ALA A 117 -18.27 9.47 15.08
CA ALA A 117 -17.46 9.13 16.25
C ALA A 117 -17.00 7.65 16.31
N THR A 118 -17.71 6.77 15.59
CA THR A 118 -17.44 5.33 15.50
C THR A 118 -16.86 4.91 14.15
N GLY A 119 -16.40 5.86 13.32
CA GLY A 119 -15.78 5.56 12.03
C GLY A 119 -14.58 4.64 12.19
N LYS A 120 -14.37 3.73 11.26
CA LYS A 120 -13.29 2.73 11.32
C LYS A 120 -12.51 2.73 10.02
N PHE A 121 -11.21 2.48 10.08
CA PHE A 121 -10.44 2.32 8.85
C PHE A 121 -10.85 1.02 8.17
N SER A 122 -11.57 1.10 7.04
CA SER A 122 -12.05 -0.08 6.31
C SER A 122 -11.07 -0.51 5.20
N TYR A 123 -10.28 -1.57 5.45
CA TYR A 123 -9.40 -2.16 4.44
C TYR A 123 -10.19 -2.78 3.26
N SER A 124 -11.34 -3.38 3.55
CA SER A 124 -12.22 -3.96 2.53
C SER A 124 -12.79 -2.90 1.57
N GLN A 125 -13.02 -1.67 2.05
CA GLN A 125 -13.43 -0.55 1.19
C GLN A 125 -12.33 -0.15 0.20
N VAL A 126 -11.07 -0.11 0.66
CA VAL A 126 -9.91 0.12 -0.22
C VAL A 126 -9.77 -1.02 -1.25
N GLU A 127 -9.90 -2.28 -0.81
CA GLU A 127 -9.80 -3.44 -1.69
C GLU A 127 -10.89 -3.46 -2.76
N ARG A 128 -12.15 -3.16 -2.41
CA ARG A 128 -13.26 -3.11 -3.39
C ARG A 128 -13.00 -2.08 -4.49
N LEU A 129 -12.50 -0.89 -4.14
CA LEU A 129 -12.14 0.11 -5.14
C LEU A 129 -10.95 -0.36 -6.00
N ARG A 130 -9.93 -0.95 -5.37
CA ARG A 130 -8.77 -1.52 -6.08
C ARG A 130 -9.21 -2.56 -7.10
N GLN A 131 -10.06 -3.51 -6.72
CA GLN A 131 -10.58 -4.55 -7.61
C GLN A 131 -11.40 -3.96 -8.76
N ALA A 132 -12.26 -2.97 -8.48
CA ALA A 132 -13.04 -2.30 -9.53
C ALA A 132 -12.16 -1.57 -10.55
N LEU A 133 -11.05 -0.98 -10.12
CA LEU A 133 -10.07 -0.34 -11.00
C LEU A 133 -9.27 -1.38 -11.80
N VAL A 134 -8.80 -2.45 -11.15
CA VAL A 134 -8.11 -3.56 -11.83
C VAL A 134 -9.00 -4.21 -12.90
N ALA A 135 -10.30 -4.38 -12.61
CA ALA A 135 -11.27 -4.89 -13.60
C ALA A 135 -11.43 -3.98 -14.83
N ARG A 136 -11.05 -2.70 -14.72
CA ARG A 136 -11.01 -1.73 -15.83
C ARG A 136 -9.65 -1.68 -16.53
N GLY A 137 -8.70 -2.53 -16.14
CA GLY A 137 -7.34 -2.54 -16.67
C GLY A 137 -6.41 -1.52 -16.01
N GLU A 138 -6.84 -0.87 -14.92
CA GLU A 138 -6.00 0.08 -14.19
C GLU A 138 -5.02 -0.63 -13.25
N ARG A 139 -3.91 0.04 -12.93
CA ARG A 139 -2.86 -0.45 -12.02
C ARG A 139 -2.73 0.49 -10.84
N PRO A 140 -3.51 0.30 -9.78
CA PRO A 140 -3.50 1.18 -8.62
C PRO A 140 -2.24 1.03 -7.76
N LEU A 141 -1.69 2.14 -7.27
CA LEU A 141 -0.78 2.19 -6.12
C LEU A 141 -1.53 2.66 -4.89
N ILE A 142 -1.60 1.81 -3.87
CA ILE A 142 -2.16 2.16 -2.56
C ILE A 142 -1.10 2.87 -1.73
N ILE A 143 -1.38 4.10 -1.31
CA ILE A 143 -0.56 4.83 -0.34
C ILE A 143 -1.29 4.82 0.99
N ILE A 144 -0.65 4.29 2.02
CA ILE A 144 -1.24 4.17 3.36
C ILE A 144 -0.34 4.80 4.44
N PRO A 145 -0.88 5.56 5.39
CA PRO A 145 -0.12 6.02 6.55
C PRO A 145 0.44 4.84 7.36
N GLY A 146 1.68 4.94 7.82
CA GLY A 146 2.36 3.84 8.53
C GLY A 146 1.61 3.34 9.77
N VAL A 147 0.84 4.19 10.44
CA VAL A 147 0.04 3.81 11.62
C VAL A 147 -1.05 2.78 11.30
N TYR A 148 -1.54 2.72 10.06
CA TYR A 148 -2.53 1.73 9.62
C TYR A 148 -1.88 0.45 9.08
N PHE A 149 -0.56 0.39 8.99
CA PHE A 149 0.17 -0.81 8.60
C PHE A 149 0.83 -1.47 9.81
N TRP A 150 1.58 -0.68 10.59
CA TRP A 150 2.34 -1.15 11.75
C TRP A 150 1.53 -1.14 13.06
N GLY A 151 0.39 -0.45 13.07
CA GLY A 151 -0.36 -0.13 14.28
C GLY A 151 0.32 0.86 15.20
N VAL A 152 -0.40 1.18 16.27
CA VAL A 152 0.06 1.89 17.45
C VAL A 152 0.48 0.83 18.45
N ARG A 153 1.76 0.80 18.81
CA ARG A 153 2.17 -0.04 19.93
C ARG A 153 1.53 0.52 21.19
N PRO A 154 0.75 -0.27 21.96
CA PRO A 154 0.36 0.16 23.29
C PRO A 154 1.65 0.55 24.01
N HIS A 155 1.66 1.73 24.63
CA HIS A 155 2.75 2.06 25.55
C HIS A 155 2.66 1.00 26.65
N SER A 156 3.44 -0.07 26.51
CA SER A 156 3.68 -1.00 27.61
C SER A 156 4.09 -0.11 28.76
N ARG A 157 3.25 -0.04 29.80
CA ARG A 157 3.57 0.59 31.08
C ARG A 157 5.03 0.22 31.33
N ALA A 158 5.92 1.23 31.34
CA ALA A 158 7.33 1.01 31.56
C ALA A 158 7.41 0.05 32.75
N ALA A 159 7.90 -1.17 32.51
CA ALA A 159 8.13 -2.09 33.60
C ALA A 159 8.97 -1.31 34.60
N ALA A 160 8.48 -1.21 35.84
CA ALA A 160 9.17 -0.49 36.90
C ALA A 160 10.66 -0.87 36.85
N PRO A 161 11.58 0.10 36.97
CA PRO A 161 13.00 -0.22 36.90
C PRO A 161 13.30 -1.32 37.91
N ALA A 162 13.77 -2.46 37.41
CA ALA A 162 14.25 -3.53 38.27
C ALA A 162 15.30 -2.94 39.23
N PRO A 163 15.29 -3.34 40.52
CA PRO A 163 16.27 -2.83 41.47
C PRO A 163 17.69 -3.12 40.94
N ALA A 164 18.53 -2.08 40.97
CA ALA A 164 19.89 -2.10 40.46
C ALA A 164 20.71 -3.23 41.10
N ALA A 165 21.03 -4.25 40.32
CA ALA A 165 22.11 -5.18 40.62
C ALA A 165 23.42 -4.63 40.03
N ALA A 166 24.45 -4.60 40.87
CA ALA A 166 25.78 -4.04 40.65
C ALA A 166 26.56 -4.65 39.46
N PRO A 167 27.64 -4.01 38.97
CA PRO A 167 28.19 -4.27 37.65
C PRO A 167 29.24 -5.40 37.67
N ALA A 168 29.17 -6.31 36.69
CA ALA A 168 30.30 -7.13 36.29
C ALA A 168 30.32 -7.26 34.75
N ALA A 169 31.41 -6.75 34.18
CA ALA A 169 32.07 -7.05 32.89
C ALA A 169 31.22 -7.40 31.64
N ALA A 170 31.42 -6.58 30.59
CA ALA A 170 31.05 -6.81 29.19
C ALA A 170 32.00 -7.86 28.51
N PRO A 171 31.92 -8.15 27.19
CA PRO A 171 30.96 -7.71 26.16
C PRO A 171 30.45 -8.84 25.22
N ALA A 172 29.29 -8.68 24.59
CA ALA A 172 29.01 -9.34 23.30
C ALA A 172 27.84 -8.68 22.54
N ALA A 173 28.08 -8.46 21.26
CA ALA A 173 27.16 -7.88 20.29
C ALA A 173 25.81 -8.63 20.21
N ARG A 174 24.69 -7.91 20.41
CA ARG A 174 23.37 -8.37 19.96
C ARG A 174 22.98 -7.61 18.69
N ARG A 175 23.35 -8.20 17.55
CA ARG A 175 22.66 -7.99 16.27
C ARG A 175 21.18 -8.33 16.46
N LEU A 176 20.30 -7.38 16.17
CA LEU A 176 18.88 -7.63 15.95
C LEU A 176 18.75 -8.41 14.63
N SER A 177 18.68 -9.74 14.72
CA SER A 177 18.24 -10.59 13.61
C SER A 177 16.74 -10.83 13.72
N TRP A 178 15.98 -10.18 12.83
CA TRP A 178 14.66 -10.69 12.47
C TRP A 178 14.90 -11.85 11.51
N ARG A 179 15.02 -13.06 12.08
CA ARG A 179 15.22 -14.29 11.33
C ARG A 179 13.91 -14.67 10.66
N GLN A 180 14.03 -14.82 9.34
CA GLN A 180 13.09 -15.39 8.40
C GLN A 180 12.62 -16.76 8.88
N GLN A 181 11.32 -16.90 9.16
CA GLN A 181 10.69 -18.19 9.44
C GLN A 181 10.03 -18.66 8.14
N GLN A 182 10.80 -19.40 7.34
CA GLN A 182 10.27 -20.29 6.31
C GLN A 182 10.68 -21.72 6.66
N GLN A 183 9.66 -22.57 6.70
CA GLN A 183 9.60 -24.00 6.40
C GLN A 183 10.39 -24.99 7.27
N ASP A 184 9.63 -25.83 7.98
CA ASP A 184 9.62 -27.28 7.68
C ASP A 184 8.17 -27.77 7.79
N GLY A 185 7.75 -28.57 6.80
CA GLY A 185 6.45 -29.22 6.77
C GLY A 185 6.48 -30.59 7.43
N SER A 186 5.30 -31.06 7.86
CA SER A 186 4.78 -32.42 7.66
C SER A 186 3.45 -32.57 8.38
N ASP A 187 2.42 -32.74 7.56
CA ASP A 187 1.22 -33.59 7.70
C ASP A 187 0.54 -33.76 9.05
N SER A 188 -0.73 -33.33 9.10
CA SER A 188 -1.85 -34.17 9.57
C SER A 188 -3.17 -33.56 9.15
N SER A 189 -3.89 -34.32 8.35
CA SER A 189 -5.24 -34.13 7.86
C SER A 189 -6.24 -33.94 9.01
N SER A 190 -7.02 -32.87 8.98
CA SER A 190 -8.35 -32.84 9.62
C SER A 190 -9.23 -31.83 8.90
N SER A 191 -9.85 -32.30 7.82
CA SER A 191 -10.99 -31.69 7.19
C SER A 191 -12.23 -31.88 8.07
N SER A 192 -12.73 -30.81 8.71
CA SER A 192 -14.17 -30.55 8.95
C SER A 192 -14.42 -29.50 10.03
N SER A 193 -14.47 -28.20 9.67
CA SER A 193 -15.31 -27.15 10.32
C SER A 193 -14.94 -25.76 9.79
N SER A 194 -15.11 -25.52 8.49
CA SER A 194 -14.62 -24.32 7.80
C SER A 194 -15.50 -23.08 7.93
N SER A 195 -16.67 -23.20 8.56
CA SER A 195 -17.68 -22.12 8.60
C SER A 195 -17.52 -21.21 9.82
N SER A 196 -17.15 -21.77 10.98
CA SER A 196 -17.10 -21.04 12.26
C SER A 196 -15.81 -20.22 12.44
N SER A 197 -14.73 -20.61 11.76
CA SER A 197 -13.43 -19.96 11.86
C SER A 197 -13.38 -18.63 11.10
N SER A 198 -14.12 -18.48 10.00
CA SER A 198 -14.16 -17.26 9.18
C SER A 198 -14.75 -16.08 9.94
N VAL A 199 -15.90 -16.27 10.60
CA VAL A 199 -16.59 -15.22 11.38
C VAL A 199 -15.73 -14.77 12.57
N LEU A 200 -15.10 -15.71 13.28
CA LEU A 200 -14.19 -15.37 14.38
C LEU A 200 -12.97 -14.59 13.90
N CYS A 201 -12.47 -14.88 12.69
CA CYS A 201 -11.36 -14.17 12.08
C CYS A 201 -11.76 -12.74 11.67
N GLU A 202 -12.95 -12.57 11.09
CA GLU A 202 -13.55 -11.27 10.73
C GLU A 202 -13.82 -10.40 11.97
N LEU A 203 -14.17 -11.02 13.09
CA LEU A 203 -14.31 -10.34 14.38
C LEU A 203 -12.97 -10.13 15.12
N GLY A 204 -11.84 -10.60 14.55
CA GLY A 204 -10.51 -10.48 15.16
C GLY A 204 -10.30 -11.35 16.41
N LEU A 205 -11.15 -12.36 16.62
CA LEU A 205 -11.16 -13.26 17.77
C LEU A 205 -10.38 -14.57 17.53
N CYS A 206 -9.70 -14.70 16.39
CA CYS A 206 -8.94 -15.89 16.06
C CYS A 206 -7.65 -15.99 16.92
N PRO A 207 -7.18 -17.18 17.31
CA PRO A 207 -5.94 -17.34 18.10
C PRO A 207 -4.69 -16.75 17.40
N LYS A 208 -4.68 -16.73 16.07
CA LYS A 208 -3.61 -16.10 15.26
C LYS A 208 -3.69 -14.57 15.23
N CYS A 209 -4.81 -14.00 15.66
CA CYS A 209 -5.09 -12.57 15.71
C CYS A 209 -4.67 -11.94 17.05
N VAL A 210 -4.13 -12.74 17.98
CA VAL A 210 -3.78 -12.35 19.36
C VAL A 210 -2.63 -11.33 19.42
N ASP A 211 -1.83 -11.21 18.36
CA ASP A 211 -0.87 -10.10 18.24
C ASP A 211 -1.65 -8.78 18.16
N GLU A 212 -1.74 -8.03 19.27
CA GLU A 212 -2.59 -6.84 19.39
C GLU A 212 -2.07 -5.62 18.61
N VAL A 213 -2.08 -5.69 17.28
CA VAL A 213 -1.84 -4.51 16.45
C VAL A 213 -3.14 -3.70 16.40
N GLN A 214 -3.12 -2.54 17.04
CA GLN A 214 -4.25 -1.61 17.07
C GLN A 214 -4.01 -0.44 16.12
N VAL A 215 -4.99 -0.03 15.33
CA VAL A 215 -4.91 1.15 14.46
C VAL A 215 -5.94 2.19 14.91
N PRO A 216 -5.69 3.50 14.72
CA PRO A 216 -6.63 4.53 15.14
C PRO A 216 -7.93 4.48 14.33
N ASN A 217 -9.04 4.89 14.94
CA ASN A 217 -10.38 4.97 14.31
C ASN A 217 -10.74 6.41 13.87
N GLN A 218 -9.73 7.27 13.65
CA GLN A 218 -9.98 8.69 13.40
C GLN A 218 -9.38 9.16 12.08
N SER A 219 -10.26 9.57 11.16
CA SER A 219 -9.90 10.43 10.03
C SER A 219 -9.60 11.83 10.57
N LYS A 220 -8.32 12.23 10.62
CA LYS A 220 -7.85 13.61 10.88
C LYS A 220 -8.66 14.38 11.95
N ARG A 221 -8.26 14.23 13.22
CA ARG A 221 -8.58 15.12 14.36
C ARG A 221 -9.81 16.02 14.14
N CYS A 222 -10.99 15.54 14.50
CA CYS A 222 -11.99 16.43 15.09
C CYS A 222 -11.42 16.88 16.46
N SER A 223 -10.36 17.69 16.45
CA SER A 223 -9.90 18.43 17.62
C SER A 223 -10.82 19.63 17.78
N SER A 224 -12.08 19.35 18.06
CA SER A 224 -12.91 20.30 18.77
C SER A 224 -12.41 20.27 20.21
N ASP A 225 -11.80 21.38 20.60
CA ASP A 225 -11.46 21.78 21.95
C ASP A 225 -12.40 21.16 23.00
N SER A 226 -11.83 20.41 23.94
CA SER A 226 -12.57 20.04 25.15
C SER A 226 -11.60 19.99 26.32
N THR A 227 -11.25 21.19 26.76
CA THR A 227 -10.71 21.55 28.07
C THR A 227 -11.73 21.23 29.16
N HIS A 228 -12.11 19.96 29.34
CA HIS A 228 -12.80 19.55 30.56
C HIS A 228 -12.18 18.25 31.08
N ARG A 229 -11.33 18.45 32.10
CA ARG A 229 -10.95 17.42 33.06
C ARG A 229 -12.22 16.88 33.69
N SER A 230 -12.61 15.68 33.31
CA SER A 230 -13.48 14.85 34.13
C SER A 230 -12.97 13.42 34.04
N SER A 231 -12.39 13.01 35.16
CA SER A 231 -11.94 11.66 35.49
C SER A 231 -13.14 10.72 35.56
N SER A 232 -13.42 10.03 34.46
CA SER A 232 -14.29 8.86 34.45
C SER A 232 -13.67 7.77 33.57
N SER A 233 -13.11 6.78 34.25
CA SER A 233 -12.45 5.59 33.72
C SER A 233 -13.47 4.56 33.23
N SER A 234 -14.11 4.81 32.09
CA SER A 234 -15.00 3.83 31.45
C SER A 234 -15.14 4.09 29.94
N SER A 235 -14.81 3.07 29.14
CA SER A 235 -15.00 2.93 27.67
C SER A 235 -14.03 3.65 26.71
N SER A 236 -12.73 3.37 26.81
CA SER A 236 -11.70 3.74 25.81
C SER A 236 -11.72 2.92 24.51
N SER A 237 -12.70 2.01 24.32
CA SER A 237 -12.74 1.03 23.24
C SER A 237 -13.06 1.59 21.84
N SER A 238 -13.46 2.86 21.72
CA SER A 238 -13.88 3.45 20.43
C SER A 238 -12.74 4.07 19.62
N ARG A 239 -11.59 4.38 20.22
CA ARG A 239 -10.54 5.21 19.58
C ARG A 239 -9.58 4.42 18.68
N THR A 240 -9.50 3.12 18.87
CA THR A 240 -8.67 2.22 18.08
C THR A 240 -9.46 0.97 17.69
N GLN A 241 -9.07 0.33 16.60
CA GLN A 241 -9.56 -0.99 16.22
C GLN A 241 -8.39 -1.97 16.15
N LYS A 242 -8.65 -3.21 16.51
CA LYS A 242 -7.68 -4.30 16.31
C LYS A 242 -7.66 -4.68 14.83
N LEU A 243 -6.46 -4.89 14.27
CA LEU A 243 -6.34 -5.46 12.93
C LEU A 243 -6.78 -6.91 12.95
N THR A 244 -7.78 -7.22 12.14
CA THR A 244 -8.25 -8.59 11.93
C THR A 244 -7.24 -9.38 11.09
N CYS A 245 -7.34 -10.70 11.07
CA CYS A 245 -6.57 -11.53 10.15
C CYS A 245 -6.84 -11.16 8.68
N GLN A 246 -8.07 -10.75 8.37
CA GLN A 246 -8.51 -10.39 7.04
C GLN A 246 -7.81 -9.10 6.59
N ASP A 247 -7.73 -8.10 7.47
CA ASP A 247 -7.00 -6.86 7.19
C ASP A 247 -5.52 -7.15 6.92
N ARG A 248 -4.91 -8.03 7.72
CA ARG A 248 -3.51 -8.45 7.52
C ARG A 248 -3.31 -9.19 6.21
N ALA A 249 -4.23 -10.08 5.83
CA ALA A 249 -4.18 -10.79 4.58
C ALA A 249 -4.25 -9.82 3.38
N LEU A 250 -5.09 -8.79 3.46
CA LEU A 250 -5.14 -7.73 2.45
C LEU A 250 -3.83 -6.93 2.38
N LEU A 251 -3.28 -6.52 3.53
CA LEU A 251 -2.00 -5.81 3.57
C LEU A 251 -0.86 -6.64 2.97
N GLN A 252 -0.79 -7.93 3.29
CA GLN A 252 0.17 -8.87 2.72
C GLN A 252 -0.04 -9.05 1.22
N LEU A 253 -1.29 -9.19 0.78
CA LEU A 253 -1.63 -9.31 -0.64
C LEU A 253 -1.16 -8.08 -1.42
N TRP A 254 -1.44 -6.86 -0.94
CA TRP A 254 -1.01 -5.64 -1.61
C TRP A 254 0.52 -5.50 -1.65
N GLN A 255 1.21 -5.92 -0.59
CA GLN A 255 2.67 -5.95 -0.57
C GLN A 255 3.24 -6.98 -1.55
N GLN A 256 2.68 -8.20 -1.60
CA GLN A 256 3.08 -9.26 -2.55
C GLN A 256 2.88 -8.82 -4.00
N GLN A 257 1.75 -8.17 -4.28
CA GLN A 257 1.43 -7.60 -5.60
C GLN A 257 2.22 -6.32 -5.92
N ARG A 258 3.06 -5.85 -4.99
CA ARG A 258 3.84 -4.61 -5.11
C ARG A 258 2.99 -3.39 -5.47
N CYS A 259 1.76 -3.34 -4.96
CA CYS A 259 0.81 -2.25 -5.16
C CYS A 259 0.55 -1.45 -3.87
N LEU A 260 1.44 -1.57 -2.88
CA LEU A 260 1.37 -0.88 -1.60
C LEU A 260 2.63 -0.04 -1.34
N PHE A 261 2.44 1.20 -0.93
CA PHE A 261 3.45 2.04 -0.33
C PHE A 261 3.02 2.49 1.07
N VAL A 262 3.87 2.21 2.06
CA VAL A 262 3.62 2.56 3.46
C VAL A 262 4.41 3.83 3.82
N CYS A 263 3.71 4.90 4.16
CA CYS A 263 4.35 6.14 4.58
C CYS A 263 5.11 5.95 5.90
N GLY A 264 6.23 6.66 6.05
CA GLY A 264 7.00 6.62 7.29
C GLY A 264 6.19 7.15 8.49
N SER A 265 6.50 6.68 9.71
CA SER A 265 5.79 7.14 10.91
C SER A 265 5.86 8.65 11.09
N GLY A 266 4.72 9.29 11.36
CA GLY A 266 4.58 10.74 11.50
C GLY A 266 4.66 11.53 10.19
N ALA A 267 4.71 10.85 9.05
CA ALA A 267 4.73 11.51 7.75
C ALA A 267 3.32 11.93 7.31
N HIS A 268 3.21 13.07 6.64
CA HIS A 268 1.98 13.49 5.95
C HIS A 268 1.82 12.69 4.66
N ASP A 269 0.80 11.86 4.61
CA ASP A 269 0.41 11.01 3.47
C ASP A 269 -0.02 11.82 2.25
N ASP A 270 -0.65 12.98 2.45
CA ASP A 270 -1.06 13.90 1.38
C ASP A 270 0.13 14.25 0.45
N HIS A 271 1.33 14.45 1.00
CA HIS A 271 2.53 14.75 0.20
C HIS A 271 2.96 13.59 -0.70
N TYR A 272 2.82 12.34 -0.22
CA TYR A 272 3.14 11.16 -1.03
C TYR A 272 2.11 10.98 -2.15
N HIS A 273 0.83 11.18 -1.85
CA HIS A 273 -0.23 11.10 -2.85
C HIS A 273 -0.06 12.13 -3.97
N LEU A 274 0.18 13.40 -3.61
CA LEU A 274 0.43 14.47 -4.56
C LEU A 274 1.68 14.18 -5.40
N LEU A 275 2.79 13.78 -4.75
CA LEU A 275 4.04 13.49 -5.46
C LEU A 275 3.89 12.30 -6.42
N ALA A 276 3.23 11.23 -5.99
CA ALA A 276 2.99 10.06 -6.84
C ALA A 276 2.12 10.40 -8.06
N THR A 277 1.10 11.22 -7.87
CA THR A 277 0.21 11.68 -8.95
C THR A 277 0.97 12.54 -9.97
N LEU A 278 1.84 13.44 -9.50
CA LEU A 278 2.65 14.31 -10.36
C LEU A 278 3.76 13.56 -11.11
N SER A 279 4.24 12.45 -10.55
CA SER A 279 5.28 11.60 -11.13
C SER A 279 4.74 10.46 -12.03
N GLY A 280 3.42 10.34 -12.18
CA GLY A 280 2.79 9.36 -13.07
C GLY A 280 3.07 9.64 -14.56
N PRO A 281 2.99 8.60 -15.42
CA PRO A 281 3.15 8.77 -16.87
C PRO A 281 2.08 9.72 -17.45
N ILE A 282 2.46 10.44 -18.51
CA ILE A 282 1.57 11.29 -19.34
C ILE A 282 1.02 10.45 -20.47
#